data_AF-A0A0N5B7Z6-F1
#
_entry.id   AF-A0A0N5B7Z6-F1
#
_cell.length_a   1.000
_cell.length_b   1.000
_cell.length_c   1.000
_cell.angle_alpha   90.00
_cell.angle_beta   90.00
_cell.angle_gamma   90.00
#
_symmetry.space_group_name_H-M   'P 1'
#
loop_
_entity.id
_entity.type
_entity.pdbx_description
1 polymer ?
#
loop_
_entity_poly.entity_id
_entity_poly.type
_entity_poly.pdbx_seq_one_letter_code
_entity_poly.pdbx_strand_id
1 'polypeptide(L)'
;MRLIILIALFVNFTFSYLGEGFWTKVYYGVPDKEHKKVVFKNHPINENGLVDENNQLAYFVYVSEDYHEGFFGMTYLNNGSLCGRFNINNTLFETCENFRILKHKENDEGVFEIIPVNELDNSNSLIEFYDIFAALLIDPSDGSSFYGYISKEGYEAFGIDHSGGIVNYVGYDVINNFGKYIIYRKH
;
A
#
# COMPACT_ATOMS: atom_id res chain seq x y z
N MET A 1 -13.88 47.13 10.55
CA MET A 1 -14.93 46.09 10.45
C MET A 1 -14.40 44.95 9.59
N ARG A 2 -14.08 43.83 10.24
CA ARG A 2 -13.88 42.47 9.71
C ARG A 2 -12.80 42.23 8.64
N LEU A 3 -11.55 42.44 9.05
CA LEU A 3 -10.39 41.68 8.57
C LEU A 3 -10.40 40.29 9.26
N ILE A 4 -11.42 39.45 8.97
CA ILE A 4 -11.52 38.07 9.47
C ILE A 4 -12.15 37.21 8.37
N ILE A 5 -11.52 37.15 7.20
CA ILE A 5 -11.80 36.15 6.16
C ILE A 5 -10.47 35.85 5.47
N LEU A 6 -9.54 35.20 6.16
CA LEU A 6 -8.33 34.65 5.52
C LEU A 6 -7.62 33.56 6.33
N ILE A 7 -8.03 33.32 7.59
CA ILE A 7 -7.48 32.23 8.41
C ILE A 7 -8.29 30.93 8.25
N ALA A 8 -9.54 30.99 7.77
CA ALA A 8 -10.38 29.79 7.60
C ALA A 8 -10.06 28.94 6.34
N LEU A 9 -9.24 29.44 5.41
CA LEU A 9 -8.84 28.69 4.21
C LEU A 9 -7.55 27.87 4.39
N PHE A 10 -6.85 28.03 5.52
CA PHE A 10 -5.61 27.29 5.80
C PHE A 10 -5.80 26.07 6.72
N VAL A 11 -7.03 25.73 7.11
CA VAL A 11 -7.28 24.64 8.08
C VAL A 11 -7.68 23.30 7.43
N ASN A 12 -7.81 23.22 6.11
CA ASN A 12 -8.17 21.97 5.41
C ASN A 12 -7.02 21.34 4.60
N PHE A 13 -5.77 21.51 5.03
CA PHE A 13 -4.64 20.71 4.53
C PHE A 13 -4.00 19.90 5.66
N THR A 14 -4.82 19.25 6.49
CA THR A 14 -4.32 18.21 7.39
C THR A 14 -4.36 16.87 6.69
N PHE A 15 -3.28 16.63 5.96
CA PHE A 15 -2.55 15.37 5.82
C PHE A 15 -3.36 14.07 5.83
N SER A 16 -3.54 13.52 4.62
CA SER A 16 -3.63 12.07 4.44
C SER A 16 -2.40 11.56 3.68
N TYR A 17 -1.22 11.94 4.17
CA TYR A 17 0.04 11.34 3.79
C TYR A 17 0.52 10.59 5.01
N LEU A 18 0.30 9.27 5.08
CA LEU A 18 0.92 8.48 6.13
C LEU A 18 2.44 8.51 5.87
N GLY A 19 3.12 9.31 6.69
CA GLY A 19 4.30 10.08 6.33
C GLY A 19 5.54 9.30 5.92
N GLU A 20 6.54 10.01 5.37
CA GLU A 20 7.86 9.49 4.99
C GLU A 20 8.51 8.61 6.08
N GLY A 21 8.18 8.85 7.36
CA GLY A 21 8.70 8.08 8.49
C GLY A 21 8.26 6.61 8.56
N PHE A 22 7.17 6.24 7.88
CA PHE A 22 6.68 4.84 7.81
C PHE A 22 7.23 4.07 6.63
N TRP A 23 8.08 4.70 5.83
CA TRP A 23 8.64 4.11 4.62
C TRP A 23 10.15 4.05 4.74
N THR A 24 10.74 2.92 4.38
CA THR A 24 12.18 2.80 4.17
C THR A 24 12.48 2.62 2.70
N LYS A 25 13.63 3.10 2.25
CA LYS A 25 14.04 2.95 0.86
C LYS A 25 14.72 1.60 0.67
N VAL A 26 14.54 1.04 -0.52
CA VAL A 26 15.28 -0.13 -0.99
C VAL A 26 16.20 0.30 -2.13
N TYR A 27 17.49 0.04 -1.96
CA TYR A 27 18.52 0.33 -2.95
C TYR A 27 19.24 -0.97 -3.30
N TYR A 28 19.28 -1.32 -4.59
CA TYR A 28 19.94 -2.52 -5.10
C TYR A 28 19.56 -3.81 -4.33
N GLY A 29 18.28 -3.97 -4.02
CA GLY A 29 17.74 -5.14 -3.33
C GLY A 29 17.89 -5.12 -1.82
N VAL A 30 18.46 -4.05 -1.24
CA VAL A 30 18.76 -3.96 0.19
C VAL A 30 17.96 -2.82 0.83
N PRO A 31 17.09 -3.12 1.82
CA PRO A 31 16.45 -2.09 2.64
C PRO A 31 17.49 -1.28 3.44
N ASP A 32 17.18 -0.02 3.73
CA ASP A 32 18.04 0.82 4.56
C ASP A 32 18.29 0.20 5.97
N LYS A 33 19.39 0.58 6.62
CA LYS A 33 20.00 -0.13 7.78
C LYS A 33 19.11 -0.29 9.02
N GLU A 34 18.01 0.44 9.11
CA GLU A 34 17.08 0.43 10.24
C GLU A 34 15.73 -0.21 9.88
N HIS A 35 15.67 -0.94 8.76
CA HIS A 35 14.43 -1.59 8.35
C HIS A 35 14.01 -2.69 9.33
N LYS A 36 12.77 -2.55 9.83
CA LYS A 36 12.05 -3.58 10.56
C LYS A 36 10.82 -3.95 9.75
N LYS A 37 10.77 -5.19 9.28
CA LYS A 37 9.64 -5.71 8.49
C LYS A 37 8.33 -5.54 9.25
N VAL A 38 7.29 -5.07 8.57
CA VAL A 38 5.92 -5.08 9.10
C VAL A 38 5.27 -6.40 8.72
N VAL A 39 5.03 -7.25 9.71
CA VAL A 39 4.29 -8.51 9.52
C VAL A 39 2.89 -8.33 10.09
N PHE A 40 1.91 -8.40 9.20
CA PHE A 40 0.50 -8.27 9.55
C PHE A 40 -0.06 -9.60 10.05
N LYS A 41 -1.04 -9.56 10.94
CA LYS A 41 -1.78 -10.77 11.37
C LYS A 41 -2.40 -11.53 10.19
N ASN A 42 -2.80 -10.80 9.15
CA ASN A 42 -3.36 -11.32 7.90
C ASN A 42 -2.42 -11.01 6.71
N HIS A 43 -1.15 -11.42 6.82
CA HIS A 43 -0.15 -11.23 5.74
C HIS A 43 -0.56 -11.98 4.46
N PRO A 44 -0.10 -11.53 3.27
CA PRO A 44 -0.20 -12.27 2.03
C PRO A 44 0.12 -13.76 2.15
N ILE A 45 -0.80 -14.60 1.68
CA ILE A 45 -0.63 -16.05 1.52
C ILE A 45 -0.66 -16.44 0.05
N ASN A 46 0.12 -17.44 -0.32
CA ASN A 46 0.06 -18.05 -1.65
C ASN A 46 -1.14 -19.02 -1.78
N GLU A 47 -1.27 -19.67 -2.93
CA GLU A 47 -2.34 -20.63 -3.25
C GLU A 47 -2.39 -21.86 -2.32
N ASN A 48 -1.29 -22.12 -1.58
CA ASN A 48 -1.20 -23.19 -0.60
C ASN A 48 -1.44 -22.71 0.85
N GLY A 49 -1.82 -21.44 1.04
CA GLY A 49 -2.04 -20.84 2.35
C GLY A 49 -0.75 -20.52 3.12
N LEU A 50 0.41 -20.49 2.44
CA LEU A 50 1.70 -20.24 3.07
C LEU A 50 2.09 -18.77 3.01
N VAL A 51 2.62 -18.27 4.12
CA VAL A 51 3.12 -16.90 4.26
C VAL A 51 4.59 -16.82 3.84
N ASP A 52 4.92 -15.86 2.98
CA ASP A 52 6.30 -15.43 2.71
C ASP A 52 6.51 -14.04 3.29
N GLU A 53 7.33 -13.90 4.34
CA GLU A 53 7.63 -12.61 4.97
C GLU A 53 8.47 -11.66 4.08
N ASN A 54 8.87 -12.10 2.89
CA ASN A 54 9.44 -11.22 1.87
C ASN A 54 8.37 -10.55 1.02
N ASN A 55 7.09 -10.92 1.16
CA ASN A 55 5.95 -10.26 0.53
C ASN A 55 5.51 -9.05 1.36
N GLN A 56 6.32 -7.99 1.39
CA GLN A 56 6.04 -6.77 2.17
C GLN A 56 5.29 -5.74 1.32
N LEU A 57 4.51 -4.87 1.97
CA LEU A 57 3.86 -3.75 1.29
C LEU A 57 4.94 -2.81 0.72
N ALA A 58 4.91 -2.65 -0.59
CA ALA A 58 5.84 -1.81 -1.34
C ALA A 58 5.12 -0.60 -1.93
N TYR A 59 5.89 0.45 -2.16
CA TYR A 59 5.43 1.71 -2.70
C TYR A 59 6.46 2.27 -3.70
N PHE A 60 6.01 2.55 -4.92
CA PHE A 60 6.82 3.13 -5.99
C PHE A 60 6.20 4.45 -6.45
N VAL A 61 7.04 5.43 -6.79
CA VAL A 61 6.60 6.71 -7.35
C VAL A 61 7.24 6.88 -8.70
N TYR A 62 6.40 7.05 -9.71
CA TYR A 62 6.83 7.48 -11.02
C TYR A 62 6.74 9.00 -11.09
N VAL A 63 7.88 9.65 -11.34
CA VAL A 63 8.00 11.11 -11.43
C VAL A 63 8.56 11.49 -12.80
N SER A 64 7.82 12.33 -13.52
CA SER A 64 8.30 13.09 -14.66
C SER A 64 8.03 14.58 -14.44
N GLU A 65 8.53 15.46 -15.33
CA GLU A 65 8.37 16.92 -15.18
C GLU A 65 6.91 17.36 -15.00
N ASP A 66 5.96 16.64 -15.60
CA ASP A 66 4.53 16.97 -15.57
C ASP A 66 3.66 15.91 -14.86
N TYR A 67 4.26 14.86 -14.29
CA TYR A 67 3.51 13.69 -13.84
C TYR A 67 4.07 13.09 -12.55
N HIS A 68 3.20 12.93 -11.55
CA HIS A 68 3.52 12.28 -10.29
C HIS A 68 2.44 11.26 -9.99
N GLU A 69 2.76 9.98 -10.11
CA GLU A 69 1.83 8.89 -9.81
C GLU A 69 2.51 7.89 -8.87
N GLY A 70 1.74 7.39 -7.92
CA GLY A 70 2.22 6.41 -6.95
C GLY A 70 1.51 5.08 -7.16
N PHE A 71 2.21 4.00 -6.86
CA PHE A 71 1.70 2.66 -7.01
C PHE A 71 2.07 1.86 -5.77
N PHE A 72 1.07 1.25 -5.14
CA PHE A 72 1.33 0.23 -4.14
C PHE A 72 1.48 -1.14 -4.80
N GLY A 73 2.29 -1.98 -4.17
CA GLY A 73 2.56 -3.32 -4.65
C GLY A 73 3.17 -4.17 -3.56
N MET A 74 3.90 -5.18 -3.97
CA MET A 74 4.46 -6.17 -3.06
C MET A 74 5.93 -6.41 -3.36
N THR A 75 6.71 -6.73 -2.35
CA THR A 75 8.07 -7.23 -2.58
C THR A 75 8.12 -8.73 -2.80
N TYR A 76 9.23 -9.22 -3.34
CA TYR A 76 9.58 -10.63 -3.43
C TYR A 76 11.10 -10.79 -3.43
N LEU A 77 11.58 -11.99 -3.14
CA LEU A 77 13.02 -12.27 -3.16
C LEU A 77 13.44 -12.81 -4.54
N ASN A 78 14.41 -12.15 -5.18
CA ASN A 78 15.00 -12.57 -6.45
C ASN A 78 16.52 -12.71 -6.29
N ASN A 79 17.03 -13.94 -6.30
CA ASN A 79 18.47 -14.23 -6.16
C ASN A 79 19.13 -13.52 -4.95
N GLY A 80 18.40 -13.43 -3.83
CA GLY A 80 18.87 -12.77 -2.61
C GLY A 80 18.61 -11.25 -2.54
N SER A 81 18.18 -10.63 -3.63
CA SER A 81 17.78 -9.22 -3.68
C SER A 81 16.28 -9.07 -3.42
N LEU A 82 15.89 -8.10 -2.58
CA LEU A 82 14.49 -7.75 -2.36
C LEU A 82 14.02 -6.82 -3.49
N CYS A 83 13.14 -7.32 -4.36
CA CYS A 83 12.62 -6.56 -5.49
C CYS A 83 11.13 -6.26 -5.27
N GLY A 84 10.65 -5.14 -5.81
CA GLY A 84 9.24 -4.77 -5.83
C GLY A 84 8.60 -5.14 -7.16
N ARG A 85 7.33 -5.55 -7.12
CA ARG A 85 6.45 -5.69 -8.28
C ARG A 85 5.25 -4.76 -8.13
N PHE A 86 4.92 -4.07 -9.21
CA PHE A 86 3.92 -3.02 -9.25
C PHE A 86 3.07 -3.18 -10.51
N ASN A 87 1.77 -2.91 -10.39
CA ASN A 87 0.90 -2.69 -11.55
C ASN A 87 0.96 -1.20 -11.89
N ILE A 88 1.61 -0.85 -13.01
CA ILE A 88 1.66 0.51 -13.53
C ILE A 88 0.87 0.53 -14.82
N ASN A 89 -0.31 1.16 -14.82
CA ASN A 89 -1.17 1.28 -16.00
C ASN A 89 -1.44 -0.08 -16.69
N ASN A 90 -1.82 -1.10 -15.91
CA ASN A 90 -2.02 -2.48 -16.38
C ASN A 90 -0.78 -3.11 -17.03
N THR A 91 0.41 -2.72 -16.56
CA THR A 91 1.69 -3.31 -16.95
C THR A 91 2.45 -3.75 -15.71
N LEU A 92 3.02 -4.96 -15.76
CA LEU A 92 3.93 -5.44 -14.73
C LEU A 92 5.22 -4.61 -14.78
N PHE A 93 5.51 -3.92 -13.68
CA PHE A 93 6.77 -3.25 -13.46
C PHE A 93 7.51 -3.89 -12.29
N GLU A 94 8.74 -4.30 -12.51
CA GLU A 94 9.60 -4.91 -11.49
C GLU A 94 10.89 -4.13 -11.36
N THR A 95 11.32 -3.90 -10.11
CA THR A 95 12.58 -3.22 -9.84
C THR A 95 13.16 -3.70 -8.51
N CYS A 96 14.48 -3.84 -8.46
CA CYS A 96 15.20 -4.03 -7.20
C CYS A 96 15.78 -2.70 -6.69
N GLU A 97 15.42 -1.58 -7.30
CA GLU A 97 15.97 -0.26 -7.03
C GLU A 97 14.87 0.79 -6.90
N ASN A 98 15.13 1.80 -6.06
CA ASN A 98 14.38 3.05 -6.00
C ASN A 98 12.88 2.88 -5.73
N PHE A 99 12.54 1.96 -4.84
CA PHE A 99 11.20 1.84 -4.26
C PHE A 99 11.27 1.92 -2.74
N ARG A 100 10.11 1.98 -2.10
CA ARG A 100 9.97 2.02 -0.65
C ARG A 100 9.19 0.83 -0.14
N ILE A 101 9.46 0.41 1.08
CA ILE A 101 8.68 -0.61 1.79
C ILE A 101 8.24 -0.08 3.14
N LEU A 102 7.10 -0.57 3.61
CA LEU A 102 6.54 -0.16 4.89
C LEU A 102 7.44 -0.63 6.05
N LYS A 103 7.69 0.24 7.02
CA LYS A 103 8.43 -0.07 8.25
C LYS A 103 7.68 0.44 9.49
N HIS A 104 7.94 -0.19 10.63
CA HIS A 104 7.62 0.41 11.92
C HIS A 104 8.59 1.56 12.24
N LYS A 105 8.08 2.61 12.88
CA LYS A 105 8.92 3.68 13.44
C LYS A 105 9.43 3.25 14.82
N GLU A 106 10.68 3.59 15.15
CA GLU A 106 11.41 3.01 16.30
C GLU A 106 10.74 3.18 17.68
N ASN A 107 9.91 4.20 17.86
CA ASN A 107 9.24 4.52 19.14
C ASN A 107 7.72 4.67 18.96
N ASP A 108 7.16 3.91 18.02
CA ASP A 108 5.75 3.99 17.72
C ASP A 108 4.94 3.01 18.57
N GLU A 109 3.94 3.53 19.26
CA GLU A 109 2.96 2.73 19.98
C GLU A 109 1.77 2.33 19.08
N GLY A 110 1.68 2.87 17.86
CA GLY A 110 0.68 2.50 16.88
C GLY A 110 0.98 1.19 16.15
N VAL A 111 -0.08 0.58 15.61
CA VAL A 111 -0.01 -0.69 14.89
C VAL A 111 -0.63 -0.57 13.50
N PHE A 112 -0.05 -1.31 12.54
CA PHE A 112 -0.66 -1.49 11.24
C PHE A 112 -1.66 -2.65 11.30
N GLU A 113 -2.85 -2.44 10.73
CA GLU A 113 -3.91 -3.44 10.70
C GLU A 113 -4.47 -3.57 9.28
N ILE A 114 -5.06 -4.73 8.99
CA ILE A 114 -5.79 -4.98 7.75
C ILE A 114 -7.25 -5.14 8.12
N ILE A 115 -8.10 -4.27 7.57
CA ILE A 115 -9.53 -4.26 7.84
C ILE A 115 -10.33 -4.51 6.55
N PRO A 116 -11.49 -5.17 6.64
CA PRO A 116 -12.44 -5.25 5.54
C PRO A 116 -12.88 -3.87 5.03
N VAL A 117 -13.22 -3.78 3.74
CA VAL A 117 -13.69 -2.52 3.11
C VAL A 117 -14.97 -2.00 3.78
N ASN A 118 -15.90 -2.87 4.17
CA ASN A 118 -17.15 -2.51 4.85
C ASN A 118 -16.98 -2.10 6.32
N GLU A 119 -15.79 -2.26 6.91
CA GLU A 119 -15.49 -1.83 8.29
C GLU A 119 -14.81 -0.45 8.33
N LEU A 120 -14.69 0.22 7.19
CA LEU A 120 -14.13 1.56 7.13
C LEU A 120 -15.05 2.60 7.79
N ASP A 121 -14.60 3.14 8.92
CA ASP A 121 -15.18 4.32 9.55
C ASP A 121 -14.20 5.52 9.59
N ASN A 122 -14.71 6.67 10.08
CA ASN A 122 -13.98 7.94 10.15
C ASN A 122 -12.77 7.95 11.12
N SER A 123 -12.58 6.90 11.91
CA SER A 123 -11.48 6.82 12.90
C SER A 123 -10.22 6.16 12.35
N ASN A 124 -10.32 5.49 11.20
CA ASN A 124 -9.21 4.75 10.61
C ASN A 124 -8.28 5.67 9.82
N SER A 125 -6.97 5.59 10.07
CA SER A 125 -5.97 6.27 9.23
C SER A 125 -5.50 5.33 8.13
N LEU A 126 -6.07 5.47 6.94
CA LEU A 126 -5.70 4.66 5.77
C LEU A 126 -4.26 4.93 5.34
N ILE A 127 -3.58 3.88 4.85
CA ILE A 127 -2.33 4.04 4.11
C ILE A 127 -2.70 4.46 2.70
N GLU A 128 -2.30 5.66 2.29
CA GLU A 128 -2.76 6.24 1.03
C GLU A 128 -1.69 7.10 0.36
N PHE A 129 -1.87 7.31 -0.95
CA PHE A 129 -1.12 8.27 -1.72
C PHE A 129 -2.02 8.87 -2.79
N TYR A 130 -2.19 10.20 -2.78
CA TYR A 130 -3.12 10.94 -3.64
C TYR A 130 -4.51 10.32 -3.75
N ASP A 131 -4.78 9.57 -4.80
CA ASP A 131 -6.07 9.01 -5.21
C ASP A 131 -6.15 7.50 -5.02
N ILE A 132 -5.19 6.88 -4.31
CA ILE A 132 -5.17 5.44 -4.04
C ILE A 132 -4.95 5.11 -2.56
N PHE A 133 -5.56 4.01 -2.13
CA PHE A 133 -5.37 3.39 -0.82
C PHE A 133 -4.58 2.10 -0.96
N ALA A 134 -3.60 1.85 -0.09
CA ALA A 134 -2.93 0.55 -0.04
C ALA A 134 -3.91 -0.52 0.45
N ALA A 135 -3.85 -1.68 -0.19
CA ALA A 135 -4.80 -2.75 0.03
C ALA A 135 -4.15 -4.13 0.04
N LEU A 136 -4.80 -5.06 0.72
CA LEU A 136 -4.64 -6.49 0.50
C LEU A 136 -5.80 -6.95 -0.40
N LEU A 137 -5.47 -7.57 -1.53
CA LEU A 137 -6.42 -8.15 -2.46
C LEU A 137 -6.40 -9.67 -2.32
N ILE A 138 -7.55 -10.30 -2.45
CA ILE A 138 -7.74 -11.75 -2.33
C ILE A 138 -8.18 -12.28 -3.68
N ASP A 139 -7.45 -13.26 -4.20
CA ASP A 139 -7.86 -13.97 -5.40
C ASP A 139 -9.11 -14.81 -5.12
N PRO A 140 -10.23 -14.58 -5.82
CA PRO A 140 -11.45 -15.34 -5.61
C PRO A 140 -11.36 -16.80 -6.04
N SER A 141 -10.37 -17.17 -6.87
CA SER A 141 -10.23 -18.50 -7.44
C SER A 141 -9.57 -19.50 -6.49
N ASP A 142 -8.55 -19.07 -5.76
CA ASP A 142 -7.76 -19.94 -4.87
C ASP A 142 -7.62 -19.39 -3.43
N GLY A 143 -8.06 -18.17 -3.17
CA GLY A 143 -7.97 -17.54 -1.85
C GLY A 143 -6.57 -17.03 -1.49
N SER A 144 -5.60 -17.09 -2.42
CA SER A 144 -4.32 -16.42 -2.28
C SER A 144 -4.54 -14.91 -2.15
N SER A 145 -3.55 -14.19 -1.63
CA SER A 145 -3.72 -12.75 -1.39
C SER A 145 -2.41 -12.01 -1.52
N PHE A 146 -2.45 -10.83 -2.10
CA PHE A 146 -1.28 -10.01 -2.43
C PHE A 146 -1.56 -8.54 -2.16
N TYR A 147 -0.50 -7.75 -1.99
CA TYR A 147 -0.65 -6.32 -1.82
C TYR A 147 -0.85 -5.61 -3.17
N GLY A 148 -1.63 -4.54 -3.11
CA GLY A 148 -1.94 -3.68 -4.23
C GLY A 148 -2.57 -2.39 -3.74
N TYR A 149 -3.47 -1.82 -4.53
CA TYR A 149 -4.19 -0.61 -4.18
C TYR A 149 -5.64 -0.63 -4.64
N ILE A 150 -6.47 0.15 -3.95
CA ILE A 150 -7.87 0.45 -4.30
C ILE A 150 -7.95 1.94 -4.62
N SER A 151 -8.63 2.32 -5.71
CA SER A 151 -8.87 3.73 -6.03
C SER A 151 -9.71 4.40 -4.94
N LYS A 152 -9.55 5.70 -4.72
CA LYS A 152 -10.32 6.42 -3.68
C LYS A 152 -11.83 6.41 -3.92
N GLU A 153 -12.24 6.31 -5.18
CA GLU A 153 -13.64 6.15 -5.58
C GLU A 153 -14.17 4.75 -5.20
N GLY A 154 -13.29 3.79 -4.93
CA GLY A 154 -13.65 2.44 -4.53
C GLY A 154 -14.24 1.59 -5.66
N TYR A 155 -13.99 1.96 -6.92
CA TYR A 155 -14.52 1.26 -8.09
C TYR A 155 -13.50 0.36 -8.77
N GLU A 156 -12.21 0.58 -8.53
CA GLU A 156 -11.14 -0.21 -9.12
C GLU A 156 -10.12 -0.60 -8.06
N ALA A 157 -9.56 -1.79 -8.19
CA ALA A 157 -8.45 -2.26 -7.38
C ALA A 157 -7.44 -2.99 -8.25
N PHE A 158 -6.17 -2.74 -8.01
CA PHE A 158 -5.07 -3.18 -8.85
C PHE A 158 -4.00 -3.86 -8.02
N GLY A 159 -3.43 -4.93 -8.55
CA GLY A 159 -2.33 -5.64 -7.91
C GLY A 159 -1.56 -6.51 -8.88
N ILE A 160 -0.54 -7.16 -8.36
CA ILE A 160 0.20 -8.22 -9.04
C ILE A 160 0.15 -9.45 -8.15
N ASP A 161 -0.29 -10.58 -8.69
CA ASP A 161 -0.36 -11.83 -7.95
C ASP A 161 1.04 -12.45 -7.68
N HIS A 162 1.07 -13.59 -7.00
CA HIS A 162 2.31 -14.29 -6.67
C HIS A 162 3.06 -14.81 -7.91
N SER A 163 2.36 -15.11 -9.00
CA SER A 163 2.92 -15.57 -10.28
C SER A 163 3.43 -14.43 -11.18
N GLY A 164 3.16 -13.17 -10.82
CA GLY A 164 3.46 -12.01 -11.66
C GLY A 164 2.31 -11.61 -12.58
N GLY A 165 1.13 -12.23 -12.43
CA GLY A 165 -0.08 -11.90 -13.16
C GLY A 165 -0.65 -10.55 -12.74
N ILE A 166 -1.13 -9.79 -13.71
CA ILE A 166 -1.77 -8.49 -13.47
C ILE A 166 -3.20 -8.73 -13.05
N VAL A 167 -3.58 -8.19 -11.89
CA VAL A 167 -4.93 -8.30 -11.35
C VAL A 167 -5.61 -6.94 -11.33
N ASN A 168 -6.86 -6.92 -11.81
CA ASN A 168 -7.75 -5.77 -11.71
C ASN A 168 -9.15 -6.25 -11.27
N TYR A 169 -9.66 -5.69 -10.18
CA TYR A 169 -11.03 -5.85 -9.74
C TYR A 169 -11.82 -4.57 -9.99
N VAL A 170 -12.93 -4.70 -10.71
CA VAL A 170 -13.80 -3.59 -11.08
C VAL A 170 -15.17 -3.77 -10.44
N GLY A 171 -15.68 -2.71 -9.82
CA GLY A 171 -16.98 -2.65 -9.17
C GLY A 171 -16.89 -2.79 -7.65
N TYR A 172 -17.66 -1.95 -6.96
CA TYR A 172 -17.67 -1.88 -5.49
C TYR A 172 -17.97 -3.24 -4.83
N ASP A 173 -18.94 -4.00 -5.34
CA ASP A 173 -19.31 -5.29 -4.75
C ASP A 173 -18.16 -6.31 -4.80
N VAL A 174 -17.38 -6.31 -5.89
CA VAL A 174 -16.21 -7.18 -6.04
C VAL A 174 -15.13 -6.75 -5.05
N ILE A 175 -14.83 -5.45 -4.99
CA ILE A 175 -13.81 -4.89 -4.10
C ILE A 175 -14.21 -5.08 -2.63
N ASN A 176 -15.48 -4.99 -2.29
CA ASN A 176 -15.95 -5.21 -0.92
C ASN A 176 -15.78 -6.66 -0.46
N ASN A 177 -15.87 -7.62 -1.39
CA ASN A 177 -15.71 -9.05 -1.09
C ASN A 177 -14.24 -9.50 -1.08
N PHE A 178 -13.40 -8.88 -1.92
CA PHE A 178 -12.05 -9.36 -2.20
C PHE A 178 -10.95 -8.35 -1.88
N GLY A 179 -11.31 -7.13 -1.49
CA GLY A 179 -10.39 -6.08 -1.05
C GLY A 179 -10.45 -5.87 0.46
N LYS A 180 -9.30 -5.51 1.02
CA LYS A 180 -9.15 -5.07 2.41
C LYS A 180 -8.24 -3.87 2.46
N TYR A 181 -8.58 -2.89 3.28
CA TYR A 181 -7.74 -1.72 3.49
C TYR A 181 -6.61 -2.02 4.46
N ILE A 182 -5.48 -1.34 4.26
CA ILE A 182 -4.40 -1.27 5.23
C ILE A 182 -4.55 0.05 5.97
N ILE A 183 -4.62 -0.02 7.30
CA ILE A 183 -4.75 1.14 8.18
C ILE A 183 -3.59 1.18 9.16
N TYR A 184 -3.41 2.35 9.75
CA TYR A 184 -2.56 2.58 10.89
C TYR A 184 -3.42 3.10 12.05
N ARG A 185 -3.34 2.44 13.20
CA ARG A 185 -4.07 2.82 14.42
C ARG A 185 -3.08 3.27 15.48
N LYS A 186 -3.20 4.50 15.93
CA LYS A 186 -2.43 5.03 17.06
C LYS A 186 -3.13 4.65 18.37
N HIS A 187 -2.39 4.06 19.30
CA HIS A 187 -2.86 3.75 20.65
C HIS A 187 -2.80 4.97 21.58
#